data_AF-A0A2N2ZE00-F1
#
_entry.id   AF-A0A2N2ZE00-F1
#
_cell.length_a   1.000
_cell.length_b   1.000
_cell.length_c   1.000
_cell.angle_alpha   90.00
_cell.angle_beta   90.00
_cell.angle_gamma   90.00
#
_symmetry.space_group_name_H-M   'P 1'
#
loop_
_entity.id
_entity.type
_entity.pdbx_description
1 polymer ?
#
loop_
_entity_poly.entity_id
_entity_poly.type
_entity_poly.pdbx_seq_one_letter_code
_entity_poly.pdbx_strand_id
1 'polypeptide(L)' 'MQKFPNYRQPDSKDCGPTCLRIVAKYHGKNIPLQQLRTLSETVRDGSSMLGLSEFQ' A
#
# COMPACT_ATOMS: atom_id res chain seq x y z
N MET A 1 -10.06 -12.25 -15.25
CA MET A 1 -10.15 -11.02 -14.42
C MET A 1 -9.75 -11.39 -13.00
N GLN A 2 -8.57 -10.99 -12.54
CA GLN A 2 -8.24 -11.19 -11.12
C GLN A 2 -9.21 -10.32 -10.31
N LYS A 3 -9.74 -10.84 -9.20
CA LYS A 3 -10.60 -10.04 -8.33
C LYS A 3 -9.71 -9.21 -7.41
N PHE A 4 -10.07 -7.95 -7.17
CA PHE A 4 -9.39 -7.17 -6.14
C PHE A 4 -9.55 -7.88 -4.79
N PRO A 5 -8.44 -8.17 -4.09
CA PRO A 5 -8.52 -8.84 -2.81
C PRO A 5 -9.10 -7.88 -1.78
N ASN A 6 -10.12 -8.31 -1.03
CA ASN A 6 -10.67 -7.53 0.07
C ASN A 6 -9.84 -7.77 1.33
N TYR A 7 -9.18 -6.73 1.84
CA TYR A 7 -8.46 -6.77 3.11
C TYR A 7 -9.17 -5.91 4.15
N ARG A 8 -9.38 -6.47 5.35
CA ARG A 8 -9.91 -5.72 6.49
C ARG A 8 -8.76 -4.93 7.12
N GLN A 9 -8.98 -3.64 7.31
CA GLN A 9 -8.04 -2.76 8.02
C GLN A 9 -7.92 -3.23 9.48
N PRO A 10 -6.72 -3.56 9.97
CA PRO A 10 -6.53 -4.03 11.33
C PRO A 10 -6.59 -2.90 12.37
N ASP A 11 -6.22 -1.67 11.98
CA ASP A 11 -6.35 -0.46 12.80
C ASP A 11 -7.09 0.65 12.05
N SER A 12 -7.74 1.54 12.79
CA SER A 12 -8.40 2.75 12.27
C SER A 12 -7.48 3.66 11.44
N LYS A 13 -6.17 3.68 11.75
CA LYS A 13 -5.16 4.49 11.05
C LYS A 13 -4.53 3.76 9.86
N ASP A 14 -4.82 2.47 9.68
CA ASP A 14 -4.24 1.66 8.60
C ASP A 14 -5.02 1.74 7.29
N CYS A 15 -5.79 2.82 7.08
CA CYS A 15 -6.63 2.93 5.90
C CYS A 15 -5.80 3.02 4.60
N GLY A 16 -4.76 3.86 4.59
CA GLY A 16 -3.78 3.98 3.51
C GLY A 16 -2.98 2.70 3.24
N PRO A 17 -2.25 2.13 4.21
CA PRO A 17 -1.44 0.93 3.99
C PRO A 17 -2.28 -0.29 3.58
N THR A 18 -3.53 -0.38 4.03
CA THR A 18 -4.44 -1.46 3.58
C THR A 18 -4.84 -1.29 2.12
N CYS A 19 -5.16 -0.07 1.66
CA CYS A 19 -5.44 0.20 0.24
C CYS A 19 -4.24 -0.15 -0.65
N LEU A 20 -3.03 0.25 -0.25
CA LEU A 20 -1.80 -0.10 -0.98
C LEU A 20 -1.57 -1.61 -1.02
N ARG A 21 -1.90 -2.32 0.07
CA ARG A 21 -1.82 -3.78 0.12
C ARG A 21 -2.78 -4.45 -0.87
N ILE A 22 -4.00 -3.94 -0.98
CA ILE A 22 -5.02 -4.45 -1.93
C ILE A 22 -4.50 -4.33 -3.36
N VAL A 23 -3.97 -3.14 -3.72
CA VAL A 23 -3.41 -2.88 -5.07
C VAL A 23 -2.17 -3.72 -5.33
N ALA A 24 -1.20 -3.74 -4.41
CA ALA A 24 0.01 -4.56 -4.54
C ALA A 24 -0.33 -6.04 -4.77
N LYS A 25 -1.27 -6.58 -3.99
CA LYS A 25 -1.71 -7.97 -4.08
C LYS A 25 -2.44 -8.27 -5.38
N TYR A 26 -3.24 -7.33 -5.89
CA TYR A 26 -3.89 -7.43 -7.19
C TYR A 26 -2.85 -7.55 -8.33
N HIS A 27 -1.73 -6.84 -8.21
CA HIS A 27 -0.59 -6.93 -9.14
C HIS A 27 0.40 -8.07 -8.83
N GLY A 28 0.07 -8.99 -7.91
CA GLY A 28 0.91 -10.13 -7.56
C GLY A 28 2.09 -9.82 -6.61
N LYS A 29 2.21 -8.59 -6.11
CA LYS A 29 3.22 -8.21 -5.11
C LYS A 29 2.70 -8.46 -3.70
N ASN A 30 3.46 -9.16 -2.86
CA ASN A 30 3.11 -9.41 -1.47
C ASN A 30 3.98 -8.56 -0.54
N ILE A 31 3.51 -7.36 -0.20
CA ILE A 31 4.24 -6.41 0.63
C ILE A 31 3.72 -6.52 2.08
N PRO A 32 4.61 -6.67 3.09
CA PRO A 32 4.22 -6.68 4.49
C PRO A 32 3.62 -5.34 4.93
N LEU A 33 2.62 -5.40 5.82
CA LEU A 33 1.89 -4.22 6.30
C LEU A 33 2.82 -3.19 6.96
N GLN A 34 3.88 -3.64 7.64
CA GLN A 34 4.83 -2.75 8.30
C GLN A 34 5.59 -1.84 7.32
N GLN A 35 6.03 -2.40 6.18
CA GLN A 35 6.63 -1.60 5.11
C GLN A 35 5.61 -0.62 4.52
N LEU A 36 4.36 -1.05 4.33
CA LEU A 36 3.29 -0.19 3.84
C LEU A 36 2.94 0.92 4.82
N ARG A 37 3.05 0.69 6.14
CA ARG A 37 2.88 1.74 7.16
C ARG A 37 3.97 2.78 7.06
N THR A 38 5.24 2.36 7.02
CA THR A 38 6.37 3.29 6.84
C THR A 38 6.23 4.07 5.54
N LEU A 39 5.91 3.39 4.43
CA LEU A 39 5.65 4.02 3.14
C LEU A 39 4.47 4.98 3.22
N SER A 40 3.37 4.61 3.89
CA SER A 40 2.17 5.43 4.04
C SER A 40 2.38 6.64 4.96
N GLU A 41 3.30 6.55 5.91
CA GLU A 41 3.66 7.62 6.84
C GLU A 41 4.66 8.61 6.23
N THR A 42 5.56 8.16 5.35
CA THR A 42 6.40 9.06 4.53
C THR A 42 5.60 9.85 3.49
N VAL A 43 4.38 9.42 3.13
CA VAL A 43 3.50 10.15 2.20
C VAL A 43 2.79 11.35 2.81
N ARG A 44 3.04 11.72 4.08
CA ARG A 44 2.43 12.91 4.70
C ARG A 44 2.79 14.23 3.99
N ASP A 45 3.86 14.26 3.20
CA ASP A 45 4.24 15.41 2.36
C ASP A 45 3.69 15.36 0.91
N GLY A 46 2.78 14.43 0.62
CA GLY A 46 2.18 14.28 -0.71
C GLY A 46 2.98 13.36 -1.63
N SER A 47 2.28 12.41 -2.25
CA SER A 47 2.89 11.46 -3.20
C SER A 47 2.92 12.08 -4.59
N SER A 48 4.11 12.35 -5.10
CA SER A 48 4.33 12.25 -6.54
C SER A 48 4.48 10.76 -6.88
N MET A 49 3.76 10.27 -7.90
CA MET A 49 3.88 8.90 -8.45
C MET A 49 5.34 8.47 -8.76
N LEU A 50 6.27 9.43 -8.80
CA LEU A 50 7.70 9.23 -9.00
C LEU A 50 8.35 8.36 -7.91
N GLY A 51 8.04 8.60 -6.62
CA GLY A 51 8.72 7.91 -5.50
C GLY A 51 8.39 6.42 -5.39
N LEU A 52 7.30 5.96 -6.00
CA LEU A 52 6.94 4.54 -6.07
C LEU A 52 7.62 3.82 -7.25
N SER A 53 8.14 4.56 -8.22
CA SER A 53 8.83 4.01 -9.40
C SER A 53 10.35 3.92 -9.23
N GLU A 54 10.93 4.59 -8.23
CA GLU A 54 12.38 4.60 -7.99
C GLU A 54 12.89 3.48 -7.08
N PHE A 55 12.03 2.58 -6.61
CA PHE A 55 12.50 1.28 -6.09
C PHE A 55 12.80 0.33 -7.25
N GLN A 56 13.90 0.62 -7.95
CA GLN A 56 14.65 -0.36 -8.74
C GLN A 56 15.90 -0.78 -7.97
#